data_AF-A0A558A9X4-F1
#
_entry.id   AF-A0A558A9X4-F1
#
_cell.length_a   1.000
_cell.length_b   1.000
_cell.length_c   1.000
_cell.angle_alpha   90.00
_cell.angle_beta   90.00
_cell.angle_gamma   90.00
#
_symmetry.space_group_name_H-M   'P 1'
#
loop_
_entity.id
_entity.type
_entity.pdbx_description
1 polymer ?
#
loop_
_entity_poly.entity_id
_entity_poly.type
_entity_poly.pdbx_seq_one_letter_code
_entity_poly.pdbx_strand_id
1 'polypeptide(L)' 'MEPSDEEVPVAETDCGKFTDEELAFLRHVRFGTLPPRSKPADLVETVETEQPWLPTRPHFDPGTQGPPLRT' A
#
# COMPACT_ATOMS: atom_id res chain seq x y z
N MET A 1 -6.98 -20.13 47.06
CA MET A 1 -5.97 -20.51 46.06
C MET A 1 -6.41 -19.85 44.77
N GLU A 2 -6.07 -18.58 44.64
CA GLU A 2 -6.42 -17.76 43.47
C GLU A 2 -5.68 -18.35 42.25
N PRO A 3 -6.34 -18.57 41.11
CA PRO A 3 -5.63 -19.00 39.90
C PRO A 3 -4.71 -17.85 39.48
N SER A 4 -3.41 -18.12 39.49
CA SER A 4 -2.39 -17.18 39.02
C SER A 4 -2.71 -16.75 37.60
N ASP A 5 -2.88 -15.45 37.40
CA ASP A 5 -2.91 -14.83 36.09
C ASP A 5 -1.65 -15.26 35.34
N GLU A 6 -1.83 -16.17 34.39
CA GLU A 6 -0.82 -16.54 33.41
C GLU A 6 -0.71 -15.33 32.47
N GLU A 7 0.21 -14.44 32.79
CA GLU A 7 0.64 -13.34 31.92
C GLU A 7 1.12 -13.94 30.60
N VAL A 8 0.19 -14.15 29.68
CA VAL A 8 0.50 -14.44 28.29
C VAL A 8 1.32 -13.25 27.83
N PRO A 9 2.60 -13.43 27.43
CA PRO A 9 3.37 -12.32 26.92
C PRO A 9 2.60 -11.78 25.73
N VAL A 10 2.05 -10.58 25.89
CA VAL A 10 1.48 -9.80 24.80
C VAL A 10 2.64 -9.63 23.85
N ALA A 11 2.68 -10.48 22.83
CA ALA A 11 3.70 -10.43 21.80
C ALA A 11 3.74 -8.98 21.36
N GLU A 12 4.83 -8.30 21.70
CA GLU A 12 5.10 -6.96 21.24
C GLU A 12 5.01 -7.06 19.71
N THR A 13 3.86 -6.66 19.17
CA THR A 13 3.70 -6.51 17.74
C THR A 13 4.64 -5.38 17.38
N ASP A 14 5.83 -5.77 16.94
CA ASP A 14 6.93 -4.92 16.52
C ASP A 14 6.35 -3.86 15.56
N CYS A 15 6.13 -2.68 16.13
CA CYS A 15 5.47 -1.56 15.50
C CYS A 15 6.52 -0.90 14.61
N GLY A 16 6.82 -1.50 13.46
CA GLY A 16 8.05 -1.08 12.78
C GLY A 16 8.28 -1.51 11.34
N LYS A 17 7.22 -1.77 10.56
CA LYS A 17 7.27 -2.12 9.12
C LYS A 17 7.63 -3.59 8.87
N PHE A 18 6.80 -4.21 8.04
CA PHE A 18 7.07 -5.52 7.48
C PHE A 18 8.35 -5.51 6.63
N THR A 19 9.07 -6.62 6.66
CA THR A 19 10.14 -6.94 5.73
C THR A 19 9.61 -7.07 4.29
N ASP A 20 10.50 -6.96 3.30
CA ASP A 20 10.12 -7.12 1.89
C ASP A 20 9.50 -8.49 1.59
N GLU A 21 9.95 -9.53 2.29
CA GLU A 21 9.44 -10.90 2.16
C GLU A 21 8.04 -11.02 2.76
N GLU A 22 7.80 -10.48 3.95
CA GLU A 22 6.46 -10.45 4.55
C GLU A 22 5.49 -9.64 3.71
N LEU A 23 5.92 -8.49 3.18
CA LEU A 23 5.11 -7.72 2.24
C LEU A 23 4.85 -8.50 0.95
N ALA A 24 5.82 -9.26 0.44
CA ALA A 24 5.64 -10.12 -0.73
C ALA A 24 4.61 -11.21 -0.46
N PHE A 25 4.67 -11.84 0.71
CA PHE A 25 3.68 -12.81 1.16
C PHE A 25 2.28 -12.18 1.25
N LEU A 26 2.13 -11.02 1.89
CA LEU A 26 0.85 -10.34 2.01
C LEU A 26 0.28 -9.92 0.64
N ARG A 27 1.13 -9.43 -0.27
CA ARG A 27 0.73 -9.16 -1.66
C ARG A 27 0.25 -10.43 -2.35
N HIS A 28 0.95 -11.55 -2.16
CA HIS A 28 0.57 -12.83 -2.74
C HIS A 28 -0.76 -13.35 -2.18
N VAL A 29 -0.97 -13.29 -0.87
CA VAL A 29 -2.24 -13.69 -0.24
C VAL A 29 -3.40 -12.82 -0.75
N ARG A 30 -3.16 -11.51 -0.89
CA ARG A 30 -4.20 -10.56 -1.33
C ARG A 30 -4.53 -10.66 -2.83
N PHE A 31 -3.53 -10.84 -3.68
CA PHE A 31 -3.66 -10.71 -5.13
C PHE A 31 -3.32 -11.98 -5.92
N GLY A 32 -2.84 -13.02 -5.26
CA GLY A 32 -2.36 -14.25 -5.90
C GLY A 32 -1.03 -14.04 -6.63
N THR A 33 -0.87 -14.77 -7.73
CA THR A 33 0.27 -14.62 -8.65
C THR A 33 -0.07 -13.64 -9.77
N LEU A 34 0.94 -13.00 -10.34
CA LEU A 34 0.74 -12.23 -11.57
C LEU A 34 0.19 -13.15 -12.68
N PRO A 35 -0.82 -12.73 -13.45
CA PRO A 35 -1.25 -13.45 -14.63
C PRO A 35 -0.10 -13.66 -15.62
N PRO A 36 -0.13 -14.72 -16.44
CA PRO A 36 0.85 -14.89 -17.50
C PRO A 36 0.83 -13.67 -18.44
N ARG A 37 2.01 -13.26 -18.91
CA ARG A 37 2.11 -12.20 -19.92
C ARG A 37 1.44 -12.66 -21.22
N SER A 38 0.58 -11.81 -21.77
CA SER A 38 0.02 -12.01 -23.11
C SER A 38 1.14 -11.95 -24.16
N LYS A 39 1.04 -12.77 -25.20
CA LYS A 39 1.96 -12.67 -26.35
C LYS A 39 1.61 -11.41 -27.14
N PRO A 40 2.56 -10.81 -27.88
CA PRO A 40 2.28 -9.66 -28.74
C PRO A 40 1.15 -9.91 -29.74
N ALA A 41 1.01 -11.15 -30.24
CA ALA A 41 -0.03 -11.54 -31.18
C ALA A 41 -1.44 -11.63 -30.56
N ASP A 42 -1.55 -11.73 -29.24
CA ASP A 42 -2.82 -11.80 -28.51
C ASP A 42 -3.27 -10.41 -28.01
N LEU A 43 -2.50 -9.35 -28.30
CA LEU A 43 -2.85 -7.98 -27.93
C LEU A 43 -3.93 -7.43 -28.87
N VAL A 44 -4.83 -6.63 -28.30
CA VAL A 44 -5.87 -5.92 -29.06
C VAL A 44 -5.29 -4.61 -29.57
N GLU A 45 -5.62 -4.25 -30.83
CA GLU A 45 -5.24 -2.95 -31.40
C GLU A 45 -5.89 -1.81 -30.59
N THR A 46 -5.05 -0.86 -30.16
CA THR A 46 -5.50 0.31 -29.41
C THR A 46 -5.54 1.53 -30.32
N VAL A 47 -6.57 2.35 -30.15
CA VAL A 47 -6.66 3.68 -30.77
C VAL A 47 -6.54 4.74 -29.69
N GLU A 48 -5.90 5.86 -30.02
CA GLU A 48 -5.83 7.02 -29.14
C GLU A 48 -7.25 7.54 -28.87
N THR A 49 -7.55 7.79 -27.60
CA THR A 49 -8.80 8.41 -27.16
C THR A 49 -8.56 9.84 -26.71
N GLU A 50 -9.56 10.70 -26.88
CA GLU A 50 -9.53 12.08 -26.36
C GLU A 50 -9.18 12.13 -24.87
N GLN A 51 -8.44 13.16 -24.45
CA GLN A 51 -8.10 13.31 -23.04
C GLN A 51 -9.37 13.56 -22.21
N PRO A 52 -9.56 12.85 -21.08
CA PRO A 52 -10.66 13.14 -20.19
C PRO A 52 -10.52 14.56 -19.63
N TRP A 53 -11.65 15.26 -19.44
CA TRP A 53 -11.67 16.55 -18.76
C TRP A 53 -11.36 16.36 -17.26
N LEU A 54 -10.09 16.14 -16.93
CA LEU A 54 -9.67 16.10 -15.55
C LEU A 54 -9.65 17.54 -15.03
N PRO A 55 -10.30 17.84 -13.89
CA PRO A 55 -10.01 19.08 -13.17
C PRO A 55 -8.50 19.14 -12.98
N THR A 56 -7.89 20.30 -13.22
CA THR A 56 -6.46 20.51 -12.96
C THR A 56 -6.18 19.99 -11.56
N ARG A 57 -5.43 18.88 -11.44
CA ARG A 57 -5.07 18.34 -10.13
C ARG A 57 -4.41 19.49 -9.37
N PRO A 58 -4.88 19.82 -8.15
CA PRO A 58 -4.19 20.83 -7.36
C PRO A 58 -2.74 20.37 -7.21
N HIS A 59 -1.81 21.27 -7.53
CA HIS A 59 -0.39 21.02 -7.37
C HIS A 59 -0.13 20.65 -5.90
N PHE A 60 0.37 19.44 -5.66
CA PHE A 60 0.75 19.01 -4.33
C PHE A 60 2.06 19.72 -3.96
N ASP A 61 1.99 20.71 -3.08
CA ASP A 61 3.15 21.31 -2.44
C ASP A 61 3.40 20.63 -1.07
N PRO A 62 4.44 19.79 -0.93
CA PRO A 62 4.77 19.14 0.34
C PRO A 62 5.31 20.10 1.42
N GLY A 63 5.48 21.40 1.12
CA GLY A 63 6.19 22.35 2.00
C GLY A 63 5.35 23.13 3.01
N THR A 64 4.01 23.08 2.95
CA THR A 64 3.16 24.03 3.72
C THR A 64 2.28 23.38 4.79
N GLN A 65 2.65 22.21 5.32
CA GLN A 65 2.00 21.62 6.51
C GLN A 65 2.94 21.63 7.72
N GLY A 66 3.10 22.81 8.32
CA GLY A 66 3.57 22.95 9.69
C GLY A 66 2.67 23.97 10.40
N PRO A 67 2.16 23.67 11.61
CA PRO A 67 1.43 24.68 12.38
C PRO A 67 2.38 25.85 12.71
N PRO A 68 1.89 27.10 12.78
CA PRO A 68 2.74 28.23 13.12
C PRO A 68 3.31 28.02 14.52
N LEU A 69 4.64 28.13 14.65
CA LEU A 69 5.32 28.14 15.95
C LEU A 69 4.76 29.31 16.75
N ARG A 70 4.07 28.99 17.85
CA ARG A 70 3.63 29.98 18.84
C ARG A 70 4.88 30.47 19.58
N THR A 71 5.32 31.69 19.26
CA THR A 71 6.22 32.49 20.09
C THR A 71 5.44 33.20 21.17
#